data_AF-A0A7L2S1D5-F1
#
_entry.id   AF-A0A7L2S1D5-F1
#
_cell.length_a   1.000
_cell.length_b   1.000
_cell.length_c   1.000
_cell.angle_alpha   90.00
_cell.angle_beta   90.00
_cell.angle_gamma   90.00
#
_symmetry.space_group_name_H-M   'P 1'
#
loop_
_entity.id
_entity.type
_entity.pdbx_description
1 polymer ?
#
loop_
_entity_poly.entity_id
_entity_poly.type
_entity_poly.pdbx_seq_one_letter_code
_entity_poly.pdbx_strand_id
1 'polypeptide(L)'
;PKSKLLPTLVLLRTIFLPLFILSNYQPRVHIQTVVFNQDVYPVVFTALLGLSNGYLGTLVMVYGPKIVPKELAEAAGVVMTFYLTLGLAVGSACTVFLVHLV
;
A
#
# COMPACT_ATOMS: atom_id res chain seq x y z
N PRO A 1 14.75 -18.55 3.28
CA PRO A 1 14.46 -17.21 2.71
C PRO A 1 14.52 -16.11 3.79
N LYS A 2 15.69 -15.46 3.97
CA LYS A 2 15.96 -14.48 5.07
C LYS A 2 15.93 -13.01 4.62
N SER A 3 15.45 -12.71 3.42
CA SER A 3 15.50 -11.33 2.91
C SER A 3 14.40 -10.49 3.54
N LYS A 4 14.77 -9.65 4.53
CA LYS A 4 13.89 -8.64 5.14
C LYS A 4 13.51 -7.52 4.17
N LEU A 5 14.09 -7.49 2.97
CA LEU A 5 13.88 -6.42 1.99
C LEU A 5 12.42 -6.30 1.54
N LEU A 6 11.73 -7.43 1.30
CA LEU A 6 10.32 -7.41 0.89
C LEU A 6 9.41 -6.76 1.95
N PRO A 7 9.38 -7.21 3.21
CA PRO A 7 8.57 -6.56 4.23
C PRO A 7 9.01 -5.12 4.52
N THR A 8 10.31 -4.82 4.48
CA THR A 8 10.79 -3.44 4.64
C THR A 8 10.29 -2.52 3.53
N LEU A 9 10.34 -2.94 2.26
CA LEU A 9 9.82 -2.16 1.14
C LEU A 9 8.31 -1.98 1.21
N VAL A 10 7.57 -2.99 1.67
CA VAL A 10 6.12 -2.88 1.90
C VAL A 10 5.80 -1.86 2.99
N LEU A 11 6.54 -1.88 4.11
CA LEU A 11 6.37 -0.88 5.18
C LEU A 11 6.77 0.53 4.75
N LEU A 12 7.82 0.66 3.93
CA LEU A 12 8.25 1.95 3.39
C LEU A 12 7.14 2.62 2.58
N ARG A 13 6.25 1.84 1.96
CA ARG A 13 5.13 2.39 1.18
C ARG A 13 4.09 3.11 2.04
N THR A 14 4.01 2.83 3.34
CA THR A 14 3.13 3.57 4.25
C THR A 14 3.53 5.04 4.36
N ILE A 15 4.79 5.40 4.04
CA ILE A 15 5.27 6.80 4.02
C ILE A 15 4.59 7.62 2.91
N PHE A 16 4.10 7.00 1.84
CA PHE A 16 3.37 7.75 0.81
C PHE A 16 2.05 8.32 1.35
N LEU A 17 1.43 7.70 2.36
CA LEU A 17 0.17 8.15 2.94
C LEU A 17 0.26 9.55 3.59
N PRO A 18 1.20 9.84 4.52
CA PRO A 18 1.40 11.21 5.02
C PRO A 18 1.88 12.17 3.92
N LEU A 19 2.66 11.72 2.94
CA LEU A 19 3.08 12.56 1.81
C LEU A 19 1.88 13.02 0.94
N PHE A 20 0.87 12.16 0.77
CA PHE A 20 -0.38 12.54 0.10
C PHE A 20 -1.20 13.54 0.93
N ILE A 21 -1.28 13.37 2.25
CA ILE A 21 -1.97 14.32 3.14
C ILE A 21 -1.30 15.71 3.12
N LEU A 22 0.04 15.75 3.00
CA LEU A 22 0.82 16.98 2.91
C LEU A 22 0.82 17.64 1.50
N SER A 23 0.32 16.93 0.48
CA SER A 23 0.15 17.47 -0.88
C SER A 23 -1.08 18.38 -0.97
N ASN A 24 -1.30 19.01 -2.13
CA ASN A 24 -2.38 19.99 -2.32
C ASN A 24 -3.80 19.39 -2.35
N TYR A 25 -4.27 18.79 -1.25
CA TYR A 25 -5.62 18.23 -1.14
C TYR A 25 -6.64 19.31 -0.72
N GLN A 26 -7.64 19.58 -1.55
CA GLN A 26 -8.76 20.50 -1.28
C GLN A 26 -10.09 19.72 -1.17
N PRO A 27 -11.04 20.14 -0.31
CA PRO A 27 -11.06 21.35 0.53
C PRO A 27 -10.41 21.12 1.91
N ARG A 28 -9.59 22.08 2.36
CA ARG A 28 -8.86 22.03 3.64
C ARG A 28 -9.69 22.65 4.76
N VAL A 29 -10.10 21.86 5.74
CA VAL A 29 -10.80 22.38 6.93
C VAL A 29 -9.85 22.43 8.16
N HIS A 30 -8.91 21.48 8.32
CA HIS A 30 -8.08 21.39 9.53
C HIS A 30 -6.54 21.46 9.33
N ILE A 31 -5.99 21.22 8.13
CA ILE A 31 -4.52 21.16 7.91
C ILE A 31 -4.07 22.18 6.86
N GLN A 32 -3.41 23.28 7.29
CA GLN A 32 -2.98 24.39 6.44
C GLN A 32 -1.54 24.29 5.87
N THR A 33 -0.74 23.31 6.30
CA THR A 33 0.67 23.21 5.88
C THR A 33 0.82 22.50 4.54
N VAL A 34 0.89 23.27 3.45
CA VAL A 34 1.15 22.75 2.09
C VAL A 34 2.64 22.76 1.82
N VAL A 35 3.30 21.61 1.90
CA VAL A 35 4.73 21.50 1.54
C VAL A 35 4.89 21.34 0.02
N PHE A 36 3.93 20.67 -0.63
CA PHE A 36 3.96 20.38 -2.07
C PHE A 36 2.76 21.05 -2.76
N ASN A 37 2.97 22.26 -3.28
CA ASN A 37 1.90 23.09 -3.86
C ASN A 37 1.56 22.74 -5.34
N GLN A 38 2.47 22.02 -6.02
CA GLN A 38 2.31 21.64 -7.43
C GLN A 38 1.65 20.26 -7.55
N ASP A 39 0.68 20.12 -8.45
CA ASP A 39 -0.04 18.86 -8.71
C ASP A 39 0.87 17.75 -9.27
N VAL A 40 2.06 18.10 -9.74
CA VAL A 40 3.08 17.14 -10.21
C VAL A 40 3.51 16.20 -9.09
N TYR A 41 3.60 16.67 -7.84
CA TYR A 41 4.04 15.85 -6.70
C TYR A 41 3.10 14.67 -6.39
N PRO A 42 1.79 14.88 -6.17
CA PRO A 42 0.87 13.76 -5.94
C PRO A 42 0.77 12.83 -7.15
N VAL A 43 0.92 13.32 -8.39
CA VAL A 43 0.98 12.47 -9.59
C VAL A 43 2.20 11.53 -9.55
N VAL A 44 3.39 12.06 -9.26
CA VAL A 44 4.62 11.27 -9.17
C VAL A 44 4.53 10.25 -8.02
N PHE A 45 4.04 10.66 -6.84
CA PHE A 45 3.87 9.76 -5.71
C PHE A 45 2.85 8.64 -6.03
N THR A 46 1.76 8.96 -6.73
CA THR A 46 0.76 7.96 -7.15
C THR A 46 1.37 6.96 -8.13
N ALA A 47 2.16 7.43 -9.11
CA ALA A 47 2.84 6.56 -10.05
C ALA A 47 3.86 5.63 -9.35
N LEU A 48 4.68 6.16 -8.43
CA LEU A 48 5.64 5.37 -7.67
C LEU A 48 4.96 4.35 -6.73
N LEU A 49 3.88 4.77 -6.05
CA LEU A 49 3.09 3.88 -5.20
C LEU A 49 2.44 2.76 -6.02
N GLY A 50 1.88 3.08 -7.19
CA GLY A 50 1.26 2.13 -8.10
C GLY A 50 2.26 1.10 -8.63
N LEU A 51 3.40 1.56 -9.14
CA LEU A 51 4.46 0.70 -9.66
C LEU A 51 5.02 -0.23 -8.58
N SER A 52 5.32 0.31 -7.39
CA SER A 52 5.80 -0.50 -6.27
C SER A 52 4.76 -1.51 -5.77
N ASN A 53 3.46 -1.17 -5.79
CA ASN A 53 2.39 -2.10 -5.43
C ASN A 53 2.26 -3.25 -6.43
N GLY A 54 2.22 -2.92 -7.72
CA GLY A 54 2.08 -3.91 -8.77
C GLY A 54 3.25 -4.89 -8.75
N TYR A 55 4.48 -4.37 -8.72
CA TYR A 55 5.68 -5.21 -8.75
C TYR A 55 5.81 -6.08 -7.50
N LEU A 56 5.81 -5.47 -6.30
CA LEU A 56 6.00 -6.24 -5.05
C LEU A 56 4.81 -7.16 -4.76
N GLY A 57 3.59 -6.72 -5.03
CA GLY A 57 2.37 -7.51 -4.84
C GLY A 57 2.38 -8.77 -5.70
N THR A 58 2.67 -8.64 -7.00
CA THR A 58 2.78 -9.80 -7.90
C THR A 58 3.93 -10.72 -7.49
N LEU A 59 5.09 -10.19 -7.11
CA LEU A 59 6.19 -11.01 -6.62
C LEU A 59 5.78 -11.86 -5.40
N VAL A 60 5.11 -11.28 -4.41
CA VAL A 60 4.69 -12.03 -3.22
C VAL A 60 3.65 -13.10 -3.59
N MET A 61 2.69 -12.81 -4.48
CA MET A 61 1.66 -13.79 -4.87
C MET A 61 2.20 -14.91 -5.76
N VAL A 62 3.19 -14.64 -6.60
CA VAL A 62 3.79 -15.66 -7.47
C VAL A 62 4.80 -16.52 -6.73
N TYR A 63 5.62 -15.93 -5.87
CA TYR A 63 6.69 -16.65 -5.16
C TYR A 63 6.23 -17.22 -3.81
N GLY A 64 5.19 -16.66 -3.18
CA GLY A 64 4.66 -17.12 -1.90
C GLY A 64 4.29 -18.61 -1.88
N PRO A 65 3.47 -19.13 -2.81
CA PRO A 65 3.08 -20.54 -2.84
C PRO A 65 4.24 -21.48 -3.20
N LYS A 66 5.33 -20.94 -3.78
CA LYS A 66 6.51 -21.73 -4.17
C LYS A 66 7.45 -22.02 -3.00
N ILE A 67 7.29 -21.36 -1.86
CA ILE A 67 8.13 -21.60 -0.67
C ILE A 67 7.57 -22.71 0.24
N VAL A 68 6.33 -23.15 0.00
CA VAL A 68 5.67 -24.22 0.75
C VAL A 68 5.71 -25.54 -0.05
N PRO A 69 5.50 -26.71 0.59
CA PRO A 69 5.35 -27.97 -0.12
C PRO A 69 4.26 -27.90 -1.19
N LYS A 70 4.45 -28.59 -2.32
CA LYS A 70 3.52 -28.53 -3.46
C LYS A 70 2.09 -28.92 -3.08
N GLU A 71 1.94 -29.87 -2.15
CA GLU A 71 0.65 -30.31 -1.63
C GLU A 71 -0.13 -29.16 -0.94
N LEU A 72 0.58 -28.19 -0.38
CA LEU A 72 0.01 -27.06 0.37
C LEU A 72 0.05 -25.74 -0.40
N ALA A 73 0.64 -25.72 -1.60
CA ALA A 73 0.82 -24.52 -2.40
C ALA A 73 -0.52 -23.86 -2.78
N GLU A 74 -1.53 -24.67 -3.13
CA GLU A 74 -2.86 -24.16 -3.45
C GLU A 74 -3.53 -23.50 -2.23
N ALA A 75 -3.53 -24.20 -1.08
CA ALA A 75 -4.06 -23.67 0.17
C ALA A 75 -3.35 -22.37 0.61
N ALA A 76 -2.01 -22.31 0.46
CA ALA A 76 -1.25 -21.11 0.72
C ALA A 76 -1.66 -19.95 -0.20
N GLY A 77 -1.89 -20.23 -1.49
CA GLY A 77 -2.43 -19.26 -2.46
C GLY A 77 -3.75 -18.65 -2.03
N VAL A 78 -4.68 -19.49 -1.56
CA VAL A 78 -5.99 -19.06 -1.06
C VAL A 78 -5.84 -18.16 0.19
N VAL A 79 -5.05 -18.59 1.16
CA VAL A 79 -4.81 -17.82 2.41
C VAL A 79 -4.18 -16.46 2.11
N MET A 80 -3.19 -16.41 1.21
CA MET A 80 -2.59 -15.13 0.81
C MET A 80 -3.61 -14.20 0.14
N THR A 81 -4.47 -14.73 -0.73
CA THR A 81 -5.52 -13.94 -1.38
C THR A 81 -6.55 -13.43 -0.37
N PHE A 82 -6.89 -14.24 0.63
CA PHE A 82 -7.74 -13.81 1.74
C PHE A 82 -7.13 -12.61 2.49
N TYR A 83 -5.84 -12.67 2.86
CA TYR A 83 -5.18 -11.56 3.53
C TYR A 83 -5.05 -10.31 2.66
N LEU A 84 -4.86 -10.47 1.35
CA LEU A 84 -4.88 -9.36 0.40
C LEU A 84 -6.25 -8.65 0.45
N THR A 85 -7.34 -9.40 0.31
CA THR A 85 -8.71 -8.86 0.34
C THR A 85 -9.04 -8.24 1.69
N LEU A 86 -8.62 -8.87 2.80
CA LEU A 86 -8.76 -8.32 4.14
C LEU A 86 -8.03 -6.98 4.28
N GLY A 87 -6.79 -6.90 3.78
CA GLY A 87 -6.01 -5.66 3.78
C GLY A 87 -6.69 -4.54 2.98
N LEU A 88 -7.29 -4.86 1.83
CA LEU A 88 -8.08 -3.90 1.04
C LEU A 88 -9.33 -3.42 1.79
N ALA A 89 -10.06 -4.34 2.45
CA ALA A 89 -11.24 -4.00 3.24
C ALA A 89 -10.89 -3.10 4.43
N VAL A 90 -9.85 -3.47 5.19
CA VAL A 90 -9.35 -2.67 6.32
C VAL A 90 -8.86 -1.31 5.84
N GLY A 91 -8.10 -1.25 4.74
CA GLY A 91 -7.61 0.00 4.16
C GLY A 91 -8.74 0.95 3.74
N SER A 92 -9.81 0.40 3.15
CA SER A 92 -11.02 1.16 2.80
C SER A 92 -11.69 1.75 4.05
N ALA A 93 -11.90 0.93 5.09
CA ALA A 93 -12.48 1.39 6.35
C ALA A 93 -11.61 2.46 7.04
N CYS A 94 -10.29 2.28 7.07
CA CYS A 94 -9.35 3.27 7.59
C CYS A 94 -9.39 4.58 6.82
N THR A 95 -9.56 4.55 5.50
CA THR A 95 -9.65 5.77 4.67
C THR A 95 -10.89 6.57 5.02
N VAL A 96 -12.04 5.89 5.17
CA VAL A 96 -13.29 6.55 5.61
C VAL A 96 -13.09 7.22 6.97
N PHE A 97 -12.47 6.51 7.92
CA PHE A 97 -12.18 7.08 9.24
C PHE A 97 -11.24 8.29 9.16
N LEU A 98 -10.19 8.22 8.34
CA LEU A 98 -9.21 9.29 8.16
C LEU A 98 -9.86 10.54 7.55
N VAL A 99 -10.69 10.38 6.51
CA VAL A 99 -11.45 11.48 5.89
C VAL A 99 -12.45 12.11 6.85
N HIS A 100 -13.02 11.35 7.80
CA HIS A 100 -13.87 11.91 8.85
C HIS A 100 -13.08 12.66 9.94
N LEU A 101 -11.79 12.36 10.12
CA LEU A 101 -10.93 12.96 11.14
C LEU A 101 -10.21 14.23 10.65
N VAL A 102 -9.92 14.33 9.34
CA VAL A 102 -9.24 15.44 8.65
C VAL A 102 -10.24 16.45 8.09
#